data_AF-A0A3Q3X342-F1
#
_entry.id   AF-A0A3Q3X342-F1
#
_cell.length_a   1.000
_cell.length_b   1.000
_cell.length_c   1.000
_cell.angle_alpha   90.00
_cell.angle_beta   90.00
_cell.angle_gamma   90.00
#
_symmetry.space_group_name_H-M   'P 1'
#
loop_
_entity.id
_entity.type
_entity.pdbx_description
1 polymer ?
#
loop_
_entity_poly.entity_id
_entity_poly.type
_entity_poly.pdbx_seq_one_letter_code
_entity_poly.pdbx_strand_id
1 'polypeptide(L)'
;MGLRPRSHPFQLHRGTRQGCLLSPLVFALVLEPLAIAIRQNSNIVGIKAGGKEHKLLLYADDILLLCRRPSTTIPHILTLIDSFSGASGYKINWSKSEAMPLSRLCPPSVRQGWQFSWQTSGLTYLGINITLRLDNIMTINLLPLIQITEFMLRNWTKLGLSLLCKINILKLAIVPKMNYISNMLPLSLPCNALLKYKEAVYNFLWAGNKPYINRTKLYAAIEDGGLGLRHIAWYHYAFCLKQLSKLYMTADQAPAWVVIEKELRYPYPVQAFITQTSDVIPYNTPVLTFSH
;
A
#
# COMPACT_ATOMS: atom_id res chain seq x y z
N MET A 1 -9.54 41.26 -16.12
CA MET A 1 -9.13 40.05 -15.38
C MET A 1 -8.41 40.52 -14.11
N GLY A 2 -9.13 40.63 -12.99
CA GLY A 2 -8.59 41.22 -11.76
C GLY A 2 -7.56 40.29 -11.10
N LEU A 3 -6.33 40.77 -10.95
CA LEU A 3 -5.31 40.10 -10.13
C LEU A 3 -5.84 40.05 -8.69
N ARG A 4 -6.00 38.84 -8.13
CA ARG A 4 -6.31 38.69 -6.70
C ARG A 4 -5.22 39.42 -5.89
N PRO A 5 -5.57 40.28 -4.93
CA PRO A 5 -4.57 40.97 -4.11
C PRO A 5 -3.71 39.93 -3.39
N ARG A 6 -2.39 40.04 -3.56
CA ARG A 6 -1.43 39.24 -2.80
C ARG A 6 -1.45 39.73 -1.36
N SER A 7 -1.51 38.81 -0.40
CA SER A 7 -1.35 39.14 1.01
C SER A 7 0.00 39.80 1.27
N HIS A 8 0.09 40.64 2.30
CA HIS A 8 1.38 41.20 2.72
C HIS A 8 2.37 40.06 3.10
N PRO A 9 3.66 40.23 2.80
CA PRO A 9 4.67 39.25 3.18
C PRO A 9 4.76 39.17 4.72
N PHE A 10 4.85 37.96 5.25
CA PHE A 10 5.08 37.69 6.66
C PHE A 10 6.25 36.72 6.81
N GLN A 11 6.97 36.80 7.93
CA GLN A 11 8.11 35.92 8.19
C GLN A 11 7.63 34.55 8.66
N LEU A 12 8.19 33.50 8.07
CA LEU A 12 7.99 32.12 8.49
C LEU A 12 9.17 31.72 9.39
N HIS A 13 8.90 31.54 10.68
CA HIS A 13 9.92 31.10 11.65
C HIS A 13 10.08 29.58 11.71
N ARG A 14 9.06 28.82 11.28
CA ARG A 14 9.05 27.35 11.34
C ARG A 14 8.42 26.76 10.08
N GLY A 15 8.95 25.61 9.66
CA GLY A 15 8.44 24.83 8.54
C GLY A 15 9.26 25.01 7.26
N THR A 16 9.11 24.03 6.37
CA THR A 16 9.76 24.02 5.06
C THR A 16 8.76 24.40 3.98
N ARG A 17 9.19 25.10 2.93
CA ARG A 17 8.31 25.51 1.83
C ARG A 17 7.76 24.30 1.08
N GLN A 18 6.44 24.16 0.98
CA GLN A 18 5.81 23.16 0.11
C GLN A 18 6.14 23.46 -1.35
N GLY A 19 6.47 22.43 -2.12
CA GLY A 19 6.90 22.55 -3.52
C GLY A 19 8.38 22.91 -3.72
N CYS A 20 9.17 23.10 -2.65
CA CYS A 20 10.62 23.19 -2.75
C CYS A 20 11.24 21.79 -2.81
N LEU A 21 12.16 21.57 -3.75
CA LEU A 21 12.82 20.29 -4.00
C LEU A 21 13.71 19.82 -2.82
N LEU A 22 14.23 20.75 -2.02
CA LEU A 22 15.09 20.44 -0.87
C LEU A 22 14.29 20.10 0.40
N SER A 23 13.04 20.56 0.51
CA SER A 23 12.22 20.36 1.71
C SER A 23 12.07 18.89 2.12
N PRO A 24 11.82 17.93 1.20
CA PRO A 24 11.72 16.52 1.58
C PRO A 24 13.02 15.94 2.16
N LEU A 25 14.17 16.34 1.61
CA LEU A 25 15.47 15.87 2.10
C LEU A 25 15.77 16.42 3.49
N VAL A 26 15.54 17.72 3.70
CA VAL A 26 15.69 18.35 5.02
C VAL A 26 14.76 17.70 6.04
N PHE A 27 13.52 17.40 5.66
CA PHE A 27 12.58 16.70 6.53
C PHE A 27 13.09 15.31 6.93
N ALA A 28 13.61 14.53 5.96
CA ALA A 28 14.19 13.22 6.24
C ALA A 28 15.39 13.31 7.20
N LEU A 29 16.28 14.29 7.00
CA LEU A 29 17.44 14.52 7.87
C LEU A 29 17.04 14.90 9.31
N VAL A 30 15.99 15.72 9.47
CA VAL A 30 15.48 16.10 10.80
C VAL A 30 14.86 14.93 11.53
N LEU A 31 14.24 13.99 10.81
CA LEU A 31 13.59 12.81 11.41
C LEU A 31 14.57 11.67 11.75
N GLU A 32 15.73 11.62 11.08
CA GLU A 32 16.71 10.53 11.26
C GLU A 32 17.23 10.40 12.71
N PRO A 33 17.53 11.46 13.49
CA PRO A 33 17.89 11.34 14.91
C PRO A 33 16.86 10.56 15.74
N LEU A 34 15.56 10.81 15.54
CA LEU A 34 14.49 10.05 16.20
C LEU A 34 14.52 8.58 15.75
N ALA A 35 14.73 8.35 14.46
CA ALA A 35 14.82 7.01 13.89
C ALA A 35 15.99 6.21 14.50
N ILE A 36 17.16 6.82 14.61
CA ILE A 36 18.35 6.24 15.23
C ILE A 36 18.08 5.93 16.71
N ALA A 37 17.52 6.90 17.46
CA ALA A 37 17.21 6.71 18.87
C ALA A 37 16.26 5.53 19.11
N ILE A 38 15.22 5.38 18.29
CA ILE A 38 14.28 4.23 18.36
C ILE A 38 14.99 2.93 18.01
N ARG A 39 15.82 2.90 16.95
CA ARG A 39 16.53 1.68 16.51
C ARG A 39 17.51 1.20 17.58
N GLN A 40 18.28 2.10 18.18
CA GLN A 40 19.36 1.78 19.13
C GLN A 40 18.86 1.52 20.57
N ASN A 41 17.68 1.98 20.94
CA ASN A 41 17.16 1.76 22.29
C ASN A 41 16.81 0.28 22.53
N SER A 42 17.48 -0.35 23.49
CA SER A 42 17.31 -1.76 23.87
C SER A 42 15.98 -2.04 24.59
N ASN A 43 15.38 -1.03 25.22
CA ASN A 43 14.07 -1.16 25.87
C ASN A 43 12.91 -1.11 24.86
N ILE A 44 13.18 -0.66 23.63
CA ILE A 44 12.22 -0.69 22.53
C ILE A 44 12.41 -2.01 21.79
N VAL A 45 11.48 -2.94 22.00
CA VAL A 45 11.53 -4.27 21.37
C VAL A 45 10.66 -4.29 20.13
N GLY A 46 11.27 -4.56 18.98
CA GLY A 46 10.62 -4.66 17.67
C GLY A 46 10.17 -6.07 17.33
N ILE A 47 9.80 -6.26 16.07
CA ILE A 47 9.46 -7.58 15.51
C ILE A 47 10.72 -8.18 14.89
N LYS A 48 11.11 -9.39 15.33
CA LYS A 48 12.24 -10.11 14.75
C LYS A 48 11.75 -10.98 13.60
N ALA A 49 12.28 -10.74 12.40
CA ALA A 49 11.99 -11.50 11.19
C ALA A 49 13.09 -11.27 10.15
N GLY A 50 13.46 -12.31 9.40
CA GLY A 50 14.52 -12.24 8.38
C GLY A 50 15.90 -11.98 9.00
N GLY A 51 16.19 -12.56 10.16
CA GLY A 51 17.43 -12.37 10.91
C GLY A 51 17.66 -10.94 11.45
N LYS A 52 16.67 -10.04 11.33
CA LYS A 52 16.76 -8.64 11.77
C LYS A 52 15.58 -8.26 12.65
N GLU A 53 15.77 -7.25 13.48
CA GLU A 53 14.71 -6.64 14.27
C GLU A 53 14.16 -5.38 13.57
N HIS A 54 12.87 -5.37 13.29
CA HIS A 54 12.14 -4.27 12.67
C HIS A 54 11.39 -3.50 13.74
N LYS A 55 11.78 -2.24 13.97
CA LYS A 55 11.16 -1.34 14.97
C LYS A 55 10.38 -0.20 14.34
N LEU A 56 10.82 0.25 13.16
CA LEU A 56 10.38 1.51 12.58
C LEU A 56 10.44 1.46 11.05
N LEU A 57 9.38 1.93 10.40
CA LEU A 57 9.27 2.17 8.97
C LEU A 57 8.83 3.63 8.76
N LEU A 58 9.55 4.36 7.90
CA LEU A 58 9.32 5.79 7.68
C LEU A 58 8.95 6.04 6.23
N TYR A 59 7.88 6.80 6.01
CA TYR A 59 7.52 7.32 4.69
C TYR A 59 7.06 8.77 4.82
N ALA A 60 7.93 9.71 4.47
CA ALA A 60 7.70 11.13 4.76
C ALA A 60 7.30 11.32 6.24
N ASP A 61 6.17 11.97 6.49
CA ASP A 61 5.60 12.21 7.82
C ASP A 61 4.87 11.00 8.44
N ASP A 62 4.58 9.96 7.65
CA ASP A 62 3.97 8.73 8.14
C ASP A 62 5.01 7.83 8.80
N ILE A 63 4.92 7.72 10.13
CA ILE A 63 5.77 6.88 10.98
C ILE A 63 5.00 5.61 11.35
N LEU A 64 5.47 4.46 10.88
CA LEU A 64 4.90 3.16 11.24
C LEU A 64 5.84 2.44 12.23
N LEU A 65 5.34 2.21 13.43
CA LEU A 65 6.09 1.57 14.52
C LEU A 65 5.69 0.10 14.64
N LEU A 66 6.69 -0.78 14.75
CA LEU A 66 6.52 -2.20 14.97
C LEU A 66 7.09 -2.55 16.33
N CYS A 67 6.26 -3.06 17.24
CA CYS A 67 6.70 -3.39 18.59
C CYS A 67 6.14 -4.70 19.14
N ARG A 68 6.89 -5.30 20.06
CA ARG A 68 6.48 -6.39 20.93
C ARG A 68 6.35 -5.87 22.36
N ARG A 69 5.53 -6.56 23.15
CA ARG A 69 5.25 -6.19 24.57
C ARG A 69 4.85 -4.70 24.69
N PRO A 70 3.70 -4.31 24.12
CA PRO A 70 3.32 -2.91 24.02
C PRO A 70 3.30 -2.17 25.37
N SER A 71 2.93 -2.83 26.46
CA SER A 71 2.94 -2.27 27.81
C SER A 71 4.30 -1.73 28.27
N THR A 72 5.40 -2.38 27.84
CA THR A 72 6.77 -1.95 28.17
C THR A 72 7.38 -1.09 27.08
N THR A 73 7.13 -1.41 25.81
CA THR A 73 7.81 -0.76 24.68
C THR A 73 7.22 0.62 24.35
N ILE A 74 5.90 0.76 24.37
CA ILE A 74 5.22 2.02 23.99
C ILE A 74 5.64 3.19 24.88
N PRO A 75 5.70 3.06 26.23
CA PRO A 75 6.15 4.17 27.08
C PRO A 75 7.53 4.71 26.69
N HIS A 76 8.50 3.83 26.39
CA HIS A 76 9.83 4.25 25.96
C HIS A 76 9.83 4.95 24.60
N ILE A 77 8.99 4.49 23.66
CA ILE A 77 8.80 5.18 22.38
C ILE A 77 8.24 6.59 22.62
N LEU A 78 7.21 6.71 23.45
CA LEU A 78 6.57 8.00 23.75
C LEU A 78 7.56 8.98 24.39
N THR A 79 8.38 8.54 25.35
CA THR A 79 9.42 9.37 25.96
C THR A 79 10.42 9.90 24.93
N LEU A 80 10.83 9.07 23.97
CA LEU A 80 11.73 9.52 22.90
C LEU A 80 11.05 10.52 21.97
N ILE A 81 9.78 10.29 21.61
CA ILE A 81 9.06 11.23 20.76
C ILE A 81 8.80 12.55 21.49
N ASP A 82 8.50 12.55 22.79
CA ASP A 82 8.33 13.77 23.58
C ASP A 82 9.63 14.56 23.69
N SER A 83 10.75 13.88 23.90
CA SER A 83 12.08 14.49 23.90
C SER A 83 12.41 15.11 22.53
N PHE A 84 12.13 14.38 21.45
CA PHE A 84 12.31 14.86 20.08
C PHE A 84 11.37 16.02 19.75
N SER A 85 10.13 15.97 20.22
CA SER A 85 9.12 17.03 20.10
C SER A 85 9.59 18.32 20.75
N GLY A 86 10.18 18.23 21.95
CA GLY A 86 10.79 19.38 22.64
C GLY A 86 11.94 20.02 21.84
N ALA A 87 12.79 19.21 21.22
CA ALA A 87 13.95 19.69 20.46
C ALA A 87 13.60 20.23 19.06
N SER A 88 12.69 19.56 18.36
CA SER A 88 12.36 19.84 16.94
C SER A 88 11.09 20.68 16.75
N GLY A 89 10.22 20.75 17.77
CA GLY A 89 8.86 21.27 17.65
C GLY A 89 7.89 20.35 16.91
N TYR A 90 8.29 19.12 16.57
CA TYR A 90 7.45 18.11 15.90
C TYR A 90 6.39 17.58 16.85
N LYS A 91 5.11 17.59 16.44
CA LYS A 91 4.01 17.13 17.29
C LYS A 91 3.30 15.92 16.68
N ILE A 92 3.02 14.93 17.51
CA ILE A 92 2.16 13.80 17.14
C ILE A 92 0.73 14.32 16.92
N ASN A 93 0.10 13.85 15.86
CA ASN A 93 -1.33 14.00 15.67
C ASN A 93 -2.08 12.79 16.24
N TRP A 94 -2.48 12.88 17.51
CA TRP A 94 -3.13 11.77 18.22
C TRP A 94 -4.46 11.34 17.59
N SER A 95 -5.22 12.27 16.99
CA SER A 95 -6.51 11.94 16.36
C SER A 95 -6.35 11.15 15.06
N LYS A 96 -5.17 11.18 14.44
CA LYS A 96 -4.81 10.36 13.28
C LYS A 96 -3.93 9.16 13.62
N SER A 97 -3.52 9.05 14.89
CA SER A 97 -2.64 7.96 15.32
C SER A 97 -3.49 6.74 15.65
N GLU A 98 -3.11 5.61 15.07
CA GLU A 98 -3.84 4.36 15.16
C GLU A 98 -2.87 3.20 15.45
N ALA A 99 -3.33 2.21 16.20
CA ALA A 99 -2.59 1.00 16.50
C ALA A 99 -3.44 -0.24 16.19
N MET A 100 -2.83 -1.24 15.55
CA MET A 100 -3.49 -2.51 15.23
C MET A 100 -2.69 -3.68 15.81
N PRO A 101 -3.31 -4.59 16.58
CA PRO A 101 -2.62 -5.75 17.12
C PRO A 101 -2.40 -6.80 16.04
N LEU A 102 -1.14 -7.09 15.68
CA LEU A 102 -0.83 -8.14 14.69
C LEU A 102 -1.09 -9.57 15.18
N SER A 103 -1.06 -9.80 16.49
CA SER A 103 -1.26 -11.11 17.10
C SER A 103 -2.56 -11.16 17.90
N ARG A 104 -3.30 -12.27 17.79
CA ARG A 104 -4.45 -12.59 18.64
C ARG A 104 -4.09 -12.67 20.13
N LEU A 105 -2.81 -12.84 20.44
CA LEU A 105 -2.29 -12.92 21.82
C LEU A 105 -2.19 -11.56 22.51
N CYS A 106 -2.39 -10.43 21.81
CA CYS A 106 -2.37 -9.11 22.44
C CYS A 106 -3.63 -8.93 23.30
N PRO A 107 -3.55 -8.90 24.64
CA PRO A 107 -4.73 -8.86 25.50
C PRO A 107 -5.47 -7.52 25.35
N PRO A 108 -6.81 -7.48 25.45
CA PRO A 108 -7.57 -6.23 25.43
C PRO A 108 -7.16 -5.24 26.51
N SER A 109 -6.68 -5.71 27.67
CA SER A 109 -6.21 -4.86 28.77
C SER A 109 -5.03 -3.97 28.39
N VAL A 110 -4.15 -4.44 27.48
CA VAL A 110 -2.99 -3.65 27.02
C VAL A 110 -3.40 -2.58 26.00
N ARG A 111 -4.65 -2.61 25.52
CA ARG A 111 -5.17 -1.68 24.49
C ARG A 111 -5.85 -0.45 25.09
N GLN A 112 -5.77 -0.25 26.40
CA GLN A 112 -6.43 0.84 27.12
C GLN A 112 -5.40 1.85 27.63
N GLY A 113 -5.85 3.09 27.89
CA GLY A 113 -5.02 4.13 28.51
C GLY A 113 -4.05 4.84 27.57
N TRP A 114 -4.21 4.67 26.25
CA TRP A 114 -3.36 5.32 25.25
C TRP A 114 -4.09 6.50 24.57
N GLN A 115 -3.32 7.48 24.08
CA GLN A 115 -3.86 8.66 23.39
C GLN A 115 -4.24 8.40 21.92
N PHE A 116 -3.85 7.25 21.37
CA PHE A 116 -4.17 6.82 20.01
C PHE A 116 -5.28 5.78 20.00
N SER A 117 -5.96 5.64 18.86
CA SER A 117 -7.07 4.69 18.72
C SER A 117 -6.57 3.27 18.41
N TRP A 118 -7.21 2.27 19.01
CA TRP A 118 -6.93 0.86 18.70
C TRP A 118 -7.92 0.34 17.68
N GLN A 119 -7.40 -0.08 16.53
CA GLN A 119 -8.18 -0.65 15.45
C GLN A 119 -8.16 -2.18 15.52
N THR A 120 -9.34 -2.80 15.46
CA THR A 120 -9.51 -4.26 15.55
C THR A 120 -9.70 -4.93 14.19
N SER A 121 -10.11 -4.18 13.17
CA SER A 121 -10.46 -4.69 11.85
C SER A 121 -9.39 -4.43 10.77
N GLY A 122 -8.66 -3.32 10.88
CA GLY A 122 -7.62 -2.94 9.92
C GLY A 122 -7.02 -1.57 10.20
N LEU A 123 -5.91 -1.27 9.54
CA LEU A 123 -5.20 0.01 9.59
C LEU A 123 -4.96 0.49 8.16
N THR A 124 -5.21 1.77 7.87
CA THR A 124 -4.83 2.33 6.55
C THR A 124 -3.39 2.84 6.60
N TYR A 125 -2.53 2.31 5.73
CA TYR A 125 -1.15 2.77 5.57
C TYR A 125 -0.86 3.03 4.09
N LEU A 126 -0.40 4.23 3.75
CA LEU A 126 -0.12 4.67 2.37
C LEU A 126 -1.30 4.40 1.40
N GLY A 127 -2.53 4.60 1.88
CA GLY A 127 -3.75 4.39 1.10
C GLY A 127 -4.13 2.92 0.86
N ILE A 128 -3.45 1.97 1.50
CA ILE A 128 -3.82 0.56 1.54
C ILE A 128 -4.37 0.22 2.92
N ASN A 129 -5.58 -0.33 2.97
CA ASN A 129 -6.15 -0.89 4.19
C ASN A 129 -5.54 -2.26 4.45
N ILE A 130 -4.74 -2.35 5.51
CA ILE A 130 -4.07 -3.55 6.00
C ILE A 130 -5.00 -4.22 7.01
N THR A 131 -5.40 -5.45 6.70
CA THR A 131 -6.25 -6.27 7.58
C THR A 131 -5.43 -7.33 8.32
N LEU A 132 -5.99 -7.85 9.42
CA LEU A 132 -5.37 -8.96 10.16
C LEU A 132 -5.26 -10.26 9.37
N ARG A 133 -6.19 -10.46 8.42
CA ARG A 133 -6.21 -11.61 7.51
C ARG A 133 -5.89 -11.15 6.09
N LEU A 134 -5.22 -12.00 5.32
CA LEU A 134 -4.82 -11.71 3.93
C LEU A 134 -5.87 -12.14 2.90
N ASP A 135 -6.84 -12.97 3.29
CA ASP A 135 -7.84 -13.59 2.40
C ASP A 135 -8.65 -12.56 1.59
N ASN A 136 -9.03 -11.45 2.22
CA ASN A 136 -9.90 -10.44 1.59
C ASN A 136 -9.22 -9.08 1.34
N ILE A 137 -7.92 -8.96 1.60
CA ILE A 137 -7.21 -7.67 1.54
C ILE A 137 -7.30 -7.02 0.16
N MET A 138 -7.22 -7.82 -0.92
CA MET A 138 -7.39 -7.33 -2.29
C MET A 138 -8.80 -6.78 -2.53
N THR A 139 -9.82 -7.52 -2.10
CA THR A 139 -11.22 -7.12 -2.30
C THR A 139 -11.53 -5.83 -1.55
N ILE A 140 -11.07 -5.72 -0.29
CA ILE A 140 -11.30 -4.55 0.58
C ILE A 140 -10.69 -3.28 -0.02
N ASN A 141 -9.53 -3.39 -0.66
CA ASN A 141 -8.88 -2.23 -1.29
C ASN A 141 -9.40 -1.93 -2.69
N LEU A 142 -9.69 -2.96 -3.49
CA LEU A 142 -10.06 -2.80 -4.90
C LEU A 142 -11.52 -2.39 -5.10
N LEU A 143 -12.45 -2.93 -4.30
CA LEU A 143 -13.88 -2.68 -4.49
C LEU A 143 -14.28 -1.22 -4.28
N PRO A 144 -13.81 -0.50 -3.24
CA PRO A 144 -14.08 0.94 -3.09
C PRO A 144 -13.52 1.73 -4.27
N LEU A 145 -12.33 1.39 -4.76
CA LEU A 145 -11.75 2.06 -5.93
C LEU A 145 -12.61 1.84 -7.20
N ILE A 146 -13.17 0.65 -7.38
CA ILE A 146 -14.09 0.36 -8.48
C ILE A 146 -15.37 1.19 -8.33
N GLN A 147 -15.95 1.32 -7.14
CA GLN A 147 -17.14 2.15 -6.90
C GLN A 147 -16.88 3.63 -7.22
N ILE A 148 -15.75 4.17 -6.78
CA ILE A 148 -15.34 5.54 -7.10
C ILE A 148 -15.13 5.67 -8.63
N THR A 149 -14.53 4.66 -9.26
CA THR A 149 -14.35 4.61 -10.72
C THR A 149 -15.69 4.63 -11.43
N GLU A 150 -16.65 3.79 -11.05
CA GLU A 150 -18.01 3.79 -11.61
C GLU A 150 -18.67 5.16 -11.49
N PHE A 151 -18.58 5.80 -10.32
CA PHE A 151 -19.11 7.15 -10.11
C PHE A 151 -18.45 8.18 -11.05
N MET A 152 -17.12 8.17 -11.15
CA MET A 152 -16.39 9.05 -12.08
C MET A 152 -16.81 8.82 -13.53
N LEU A 153 -16.86 7.57 -13.97
CA LEU A 153 -17.25 7.21 -15.33
C LEU A 153 -18.69 7.63 -15.66
N ARG A 154 -19.64 7.41 -14.73
CA ARG A 154 -21.04 7.87 -14.87
C ARG A 154 -21.18 9.39 -14.97
N ASN A 155 -20.27 10.15 -14.36
CA ASN A 155 -20.28 11.60 -14.49
C ASN A 155 -19.67 12.04 -15.83
N TRP A 156 -18.61 11.36 -16.28
CA TRP A 156 -17.95 11.69 -17.55
C TRP A 156 -18.74 11.23 -18.79
N THR A 157 -19.67 10.28 -18.68
CA THR A 157 -20.58 9.96 -19.79
C THR A 157 -21.41 11.17 -20.22
N LYS A 158 -21.73 12.08 -19.29
CA LYS A 158 -22.52 13.30 -19.56
C LYS A 158 -21.79 14.32 -20.44
N LEU A 159 -20.48 14.20 -20.60
CA LEU A 159 -19.65 15.15 -21.34
C LEU A 159 -19.64 14.93 -22.87
N GLY A 160 -20.32 13.89 -23.38
CA GLY A 160 -20.42 13.66 -24.83
C GLY A 160 -19.08 13.34 -25.52
N LEU A 161 -18.17 12.65 -24.83
CA LEU A 161 -16.79 12.44 -25.28
C LEU A 161 -16.66 11.46 -26.44
N SER A 162 -15.68 11.72 -27.33
CA SER A 162 -15.27 10.77 -28.37
C SER A 162 -14.62 9.51 -27.77
N LEU A 163 -14.64 8.39 -28.51
CA LEU A 163 -14.06 7.12 -28.05
C LEU A 163 -12.58 7.25 -27.67
N LEU A 164 -11.79 7.97 -28.47
CA LEU A 164 -10.37 8.20 -28.20
C LEU A 164 -10.17 9.01 -26.91
N CYS A 165 -10.99 10.04 -26.68
CA CYS A 165 -10.96 10.83 -25.46
C CYS A 165 -11.30 9.98 -24.24
N LYS A 166 -12.37 9.16 -24.32
CA LYS A 166 -12.74 8.21 -23.26
C LYS A 166 -11.59 7.27 -22.91
N ILE A 167 -10.92 6.71 -23.91
CA ILE A 167 -9.78 5.81 -23.72
C ILE A 167 -8.61 6.54 -23.05
N ASN A 168 -8.30 7.76 -23.46
CA ASN A 168 -7.21 8.54 -22.86
C ASN A 168 -7.52 8.92 -21.40
N ILE A 169 -8.76 9.27 -21.08
CA ILE A 169 -9.17 9.50 -19.68
C ILE A 169 -8.99 8.24 -18.83
N LEU A 170 -9.37 7.07 -19.34
CA LEU A 170 -9.15 5.81 -18.63
C LEU A 170 -7.66 5.59 -18.36
N LYS A 171 -6.80 5.79 -19.37
CA LYS A 171 -5.33 5.62 -19.25
C LYS A 171 -4.71 6.58 -18.24
N LEU A 172 -5.18 7.83 -18.19
CA LEU A 172 -4.58 8.89 -17.38
C LEU A 172 -5.13 8.92 -15.95
N ALA A 173 -6.42 8.67 -15.75
CA ALA A 173 -7.09 8.89 -14.47
C ALA A 173 -7.41 7.59 -13.70
N ILE A 174 -7.77 6.51 -14.41
CA ILE A 174 -8.27 5.28 -13.78
C ILE A 174 -7.19 4.22 -13.66
N VAL A 175 -6.49 3.90 -14.76
CA VAL A 175 -5.48 2.84 -14.77
C VAL A 175 -4.35 3.07 -13.75
N PRO A 176 -3.81 4.28 -13.55
CA PRO A 176 -2.76 4.49 -12.54
C PRO A 176 -3.21 4.15 -11.11
N LYS A 177 -4.47 4.45 -10.76
CA LYS A 177 -5.04 4.12 -9.44
C LYS A 177 -5.13 2.60 -9.23
N MET A 178 -5.57 1.88 -10.26
CA MET A 178 -5.66 0.42 -10.21
C MET A 178 -4.28 -0.24 -10.17
N ASN A 179 -3.32 0.32 -10.92
CA ASN A 179 -1.93 -0.13 -10.93
C ASN A 179 -1.27 0.07 -9.56
N TYR A 180 -1.59 1.15 -8.85
CA TYR A 180 -1.08 1.39 -7.50
C TYR A 180 -1.44 0.23 -6.55
N ILE A 181 -2.73 -0.12 -6.45
CA ILE A 181 -3.19 -1.23 -5.62
C ILE A 181 -2.56 -2.55 -6.08
N SER A 182 -2.55 -2.81 -7.39
CA SER A 182 -2.00 -4.06 -7.95
C SER A 182 -0.50 -4.22 -7.68
N ASN A 183 0.26 -3.13 -7.62
CA ASN A 183 1.69 -3.14 -7.34
C ASN A 183 1.99 -3.28 -5.84
N MET A 184 1.15 -2.67 -4.99
CA MET A 184 1.29 -2.75 -3.52
C MET A 184 0.85 -4.11 -2.97
N LEU A 185 -0.17 -4.72 -3.58
CA LEU A 185 -0.72 -6.00 -3.19
C LEU A 185 -0.57 -7.02 -4.33
N PRO A 186 0.58 -7.71 -4.44
CA PRO A 186 0.83 -8.74 -5.44
C PRO A 186 0.12 -10.06 -5.09
N LEU A 187 -1.19 -9.97 -4.83
CA LEU A 187 -2.06 -11.08 -4.41
C LEU A 187 -3.12 -11.31 -5.47
N SER A 188 -3.69 -12.52 -5.49
CA SER A 188 -4.69 -12.94 -6.48
C SER A 188 -5.81 -11.90 -6.68
N LEU A 189 -6.02 -11.51 -7.93
CA LEU A 189 -7.05 -10.57 -8.35
C LEU A 189 -8.45 -11.20 -8.16
N PRO A 190 -9.36 -10.61 -7.37
CA PRO A 190 -10.71 -11.16 -7.20
C PRO A 190 -11.51 -11.08 -8.50
N CYS A 191 -11.97 -12.23 -9.02
CA CYS A 191 -12.72 -12.32 -10.28
C CYS A 191 -13.94 -11.39 -10.31
N ASN A 192 -14.71 -11.36 -9.22
CA ASN A 192 -15.92 -10.54 -9.09
C ASN A 192 -15.61 -9.03 -9.19
N ALA A 193 -14.51 -8.58 -8.58
CA ALA A 193 -14.09 -7.19 -8.66
C ALA A 193 -13.63 -6.83 -10.09
N LEU A 194 -12.87 -7.72 -10.73
CA LEU A 194 -12.42 -7.53 -12.10
C LEU A 194 -13.59 -7.47 -13.10
N LEU A 195 -14.63 -8.29 -12.90
CA LEU A 195 -15.84 -8.26 -13.72
C LEU A 195 -16.56 -6.91 -13.60
N LYS A 196 -16.82 -6.43 -12.37
CA LYS A 196 -17.42 -5.11 -12.14
C LYS A 196 -16.64 -3.98 -12.79
N TYR A 197 -15.31 -4.00 -12.66
CA TYR A 197 -14.45 -3.04 -13.35
C TYR A 197 -14.61 -3.09 -14.88
N LYS A 198 -14.57 -4.29 -15.46
CA LYS A 198 -14.70 -4.48 -16.91
C LYS A 198 -16.06 -3.98 -17.41
N GLU A 199 -17.13 -4.27 -16.69
CA GLU A 199 -18.49 -3.79 -16.98
C GLU A 199 -18.58 -2.27 -16.92
N ALA A 200 -18.02 -1.64 -15.87
CA ALA A 200 -18.00 -0.19 -15.73
C ALA A 200 -17.30 0.50 -16.91
N VAL A 201 -16.13 -0.02 -17.30
CA VAL A 201 -15.37 0.48 -18.46
C VAL A 201 -16.12 0.24 -19.76
N TYR A 202 -16.70 -0.95 -19.94
CA TYR A 202 -17.48 -1.29 -21.13
C TYR A 202 -18.67 -0.35 -21.31
N ASN A 203 -19.43 -0.12 -20.24
CA ASN A 203 -20.58 0.77 -20.23
C ASN A 203 -20.17 2.21 -20.52
N PHE A 204 -19.03 2.67 -20.01
CA PHE A 204 -18.51 4.01 -20.30
C PHE A 204 -18.10 4.18 -21.76
N LEU A 205 -17.37 3.20 -22.33
CA LEU A 205 -16.90 3.27 -23.71
C LEU A 205 -18.06 3.27 -24.70
N TRP A 206 -19.00 2.34 -24.53
CA TRP A 206 -20.02 2.05 -25.54
C TRP A 206 -21.41 2.60 -25.23
N ALA A 207 -21.68 3.00 -23.97
CA ALA A 207 -22.98 3.56 -23.55
C ALA A 207 -24.18 2.70 -23.98
N GLY A 208 -24.06 1.37 -23.87
CA GLY A 208 -25.09 0.40 -24.28
C GLY A 208 -25.12 0.08 -25.78
N ASN A 209 -24.34 0.78 -26.61
CA ASN A 209 -24.24 0.48 -28.04
C ASN A 209 -23.37 -0.75 -28.32
N LYS A 210 -23.56 -1.36 -29.49
CA LYS A 210 -22.69 -2.45 -29.97
C LYS A 210 -21.26 -1.92 -30.16
N PRO A 211 -20.22 -2.64 -29.69
CA PRO A 211 -18.84 -2.23 -29.88
C PRO A 211 -18.50 -2.13 -31.37
N TYR A 212 -18.00 -0.97 -31.79
CA TYR A 212 -17.56 -0.74 -33.16
C TYR A 212 -16.18 -1.36 -33.46
N ILE A 213 -15.42 -1.74 -32.42
CA ILE A 213 -14.03 -2.19 -32.53
C ILE A 213 -13.87 -3.51 -31.78
N ASN A 214 -13.12 -4.44 -32.37
CA ASN A 214 -12.77 -5.70 -31.73
C ASN A 214 -11.99 -5.43 -30.43
N ARG A 215 -12.29 -6.19 -29.37
CA ARG A 215 -11.58 -6.13 -28.09
C ARG A 215 -10.07 -6.29 -28.24
N THR A 216 -9.59 -7.12 -29.15
CA THR A 216 -8.14 -7.28 -29.40
C THR A 216 -7.51 -5.97 -29.88
N LYS A 217 -8.13 -5.31 -30.87
CA LYS A 217 -7.69 -3.98 -31.35
C LYS A 217 -7.81 -2.88 -30.30
N LEU A 218 -8.78 -2.99 -29.39
CA LEU A 218 -8.92 -2.02 -28.29
C LEU A 218 -7.70 -2.02 -27.36
N TYR A 219 -7.14 -3.20 -27.05
CA TYR A 219 -5.99 -3.36 -26.16
C TYR A 219 -4.63 -3.34 -26.86
N ALA A 220 -4.57 -3.67 -28.16
CA ALA A 220 -3.35 -3.68 -28.96
C ALA A 220 -2.65 -2.30 -28.97
N ALA A 221 -1.33 -2.29 -29.16
CA ALA A 221 -0.54 -1.07 -29.20
C ALA A 221 -0.98 -0.15 -30.35
N ILE A 222 -0.71 1.14 -30.23
CA ILE A 222 -1.01 2.12 -31.30
C ILE A 222 -0.17 1.80 -32.54
N GLU A 223 1.07 1.35 -32.34
CA GLU A 223 1.99 0.90 -33.39
C GLU A 223 1.43 -0.28 -34.20
N ASP A 224 0.66 -1.17 -33.56
CA ASP A 224 -0.01 -2.31 -34.20
C ASP A 224 -1.39 -1.96 -34.79
N GLY A 225 -1.72 -0.66 -34.89
CA GLY A 225 -3.04 -0.19 -35.35
C GLY A 225 -4.17 -0.39 -34.33
N GLY A 226 -3.84 -0.56 -33.06
CA GLY A 226 -4.77 -0.62 -31.93
C GLY A 226 -5.03 0.73 -31.27
N LEU A 227 -5.79 0.72 -30.17
CA LEU A 227 -6.12 1.92 -29.37
C LEU A 227 -5.34 1.99 -28.05
N GLY A 228 -4.55 0.96 -27.74
CA GLY A 228 -3.64 0.90 -26.60
C GLY A 228 -4.30 0.98 -25.23
N LEU A 229 -5.60 0.64 -25.10
CA LEU A 229 -6.24 0.56 -23.79
C LEU A 229 -5.48 -0.48 -22.94
N ARG A 230 -5.24 -0.18 -21.67
CA ARG A 230 -4.43 -1.07 -20.82
C ARG A 230 -5.29 -2.19 -20.23
N HIS A 231 -4.87 -3.44 -20.43
CA HIS A 231 -5.53 -4.58 -19.81
C HIS A 231 -5.04 -4.78 -18.37
N ILE A 232 -5.86 -4.39 -17.38
CA ILE A 232 -5.47 -4.38 -15.95
C ILE A 232 -4.95 -5.73 -15.46
N ALA A 233 -5.58 -6.85 -15.86
CA ALA A 233 -5.12 -8.16 -15.39
C ALA A 233 -3.67 -8.46 -15.84
N TRP A 234 -3.27 -7.99 -17.02
CA TRP A 234 -1.93 -8.24 -17.54
C TRP A 234 -0.90 -7.39 -16.80
N TYR A 235 -1.25 -6.13 -16.50
CA TYR A 235 -0.43 -5.29 -15.63
C TYR A 235 -0.29 -5.89 -14.22
N HIS A 236 -1.38 -6.42 -13.65
CA HIS A 236 -1.32 -7.10 -12.38
C HIS A 236 -0.39 -8.31 -12.41
N TYR A 237 -0.50 -9.17 -13.44
CA TYR A 237 0.45 -10.28 -13.60
C TYR A 237 1.90 -9.79 -13.75
N ALA A 238 2.14 -8.72 -14.51
CA ALA A 238 3.46 -8.12 -14.62
C ALA A 238 3.98 -7.59 -13.27
N PHE A 239 3.12 -6.98 -12.43
CA PHE A 239 3.50 -6.57 -11.08
C PHE A 239 3.81 -7.76 -10.18
N CYS A 240 3.00 -8.83 -10.21
CA CYS A 240 3.28 -10.05 -9.47
C CYS A 240 4.61 -10.68 -9.90
N LEU A 241 4.86 -10.80 -11.21
CA LEU A 241 6.12 -11.29 -11.75
C LEU A 241 7.31 -10.43 -11.34
N LYS A 242 7.16 -9.10 -11.33
CA LYS A 242 8.18 -8.17 -10.84
C LYS A 242 8.50 -8.36 -9.35
N GLN A 243 7.52 -8.75 -8.53
CA GLN A 243 7.78 -9.06 -7.12
C GLN A 243 8.43 -10.44 -6.97
N LEU A 244 7.99 -11.44 -7.73
CA LEU A 244 8.58 -12.77 -7.77
C LEU A 244 10.03 -12.75 -8.26
N SER A 245 10.37 -11.91 -9.23
CA SER A 245 11.75 -11.78 -9.73
C SER A 245 12.72 -11.35 -8.62
N LYS A 246 12.24 -10.64 -7.59
CA LYS A 246 13.06 -10.22 -6.44
C LYS A 246 13.49 -11.39 -5.56
N LEU A 247 12.79 -12.53 -5.60
CA LEU A 247 13.20 -13.75 -4.88
C LEU A 247 14.55 -14.31 -5.38
N TYR A 248 14.85 -14.05 -6.66
CA TYR A 248 16.07 -14.48 -7.35
C TYR A 248 17.21 -13.46 -7.25
N MET A 249 16.99 -12.30 -6.61
CA MET A 249 18.07 -11.36 -6.32
C MET A 249 19.01 -11.93 -5.24
N THR A 250 20.28 -11.56 -5.30
CA THR A 250 21.26 -11.91 -4.26
C THR A 250 20.86 -11.28 -2.92
N ALA A 251 21.27 -11.88 -1.81
CA ALA A 251 20.85 -11.47 -0.47
C ALA A 251 21.12 -9.98 -0.16
N ASP A 252 22.24 -9.44 -0.65
CA ASP A 252 22.61 -8.03 -0.45
C ASP A 252 21.73 -7.04 -1.21
N GLN A 253 21.10 -7.48 -2.31
CA GLN A 253 20.22 -6.66 -3.14
C GLN A 253 18.73 -6.95 -2.89
N ALA A 254 18.43 -8.03 -2.17
CA ALA A 254 17.07 -8.47 -1.91
C ALA A 254 16.39 -7.56 -0.88
N PRO A 255 15.13 -7.16 -1.10
CA PRO A 255 14.36 -6.46 -0.08
C PRO A 255 14.21 -7.27 1.21
N ALA A 256 14.05 -6.59 2.34
CA ALA A 256 13.91 -7.24 3.65
C ALA A 256 12.83 -8.33 3.70
N TRP A 257 11.69 -8.13 3.02
CA TRP A 257 10.60 -9.12 2.98
C TRP A 257 11.01 -10.45 2.34
N VAL A 258 11.95 -10.45 1.38
CA VAL A 258 12.44 -11.68 0.73
C VAL A 258 13.20 -12.54 1.75
N VAL A 259 14.00 -11.92 2.60
CA VAL A 259 14.74 -12.61 3.66
C VAL A 259 13.78 -13.17 4.70
N ILE A 260 12.76 -12.39 5.07
CA ILE A 260 11.69 -12.82 5.98
C ILE A 260 10.98 -14.07 5.42
N GLU A 261 10.55 -14.04 4.15
CA GLU A 261 9.84 -15.17 3.54
C GLU A 261 10.74 -16.42 3.45
N LYS A 262 12.02 -16.25 3.10
CA LYS A 262 12.99 -17.37 3.06
C LYS A 262 13.19 -18.00 4.43
N GLU A 263 13.24 -17.21 5.51
CA GLU A 263 13.35 -17.72 6.88
C GLU A 263 12.10 -18.51 7.29
N LEU A 264 10.90 -17.97 7.02
CA LEU A 264 9.64 -18.61 7.38
C LEU A 264 9.41 -19.95 6.67
N ARG A 265 10.05 -20.17 5.51
CA ARG A 265 9.92 -21.38 4.70
C ARG A 265 11.04 -22.39 4.90
N TYR A 266 12.04 -22.09 5.72
CA TYR A 266 13.16 -22.99 6.00
C TYR A 266 12.67 -24.37 6.50
N PRO A 267 13.25 -25.50 6.03
CA PRO A 267 14.42 -25.64 5.17
C PRO A 267 14.14 -25.58 3.66
N TYR A 268 12.89 -25.35 3.24
CA TYR A 268 12.51 -25.47 1.84
C TYR A 268 12.66 -24.14 1.08
N PRO A 269 13.09 -24.18 -0.19
CA PRO A 269 13.14 -22.98 -1.02
C PRO A 269 11.73 -22.51 -1.36
N VAL A 270 11.53 -21.19 -1.39
CA VAL A 270 10.24 -20.56 -1.74
C VAL A 270 9.72 -21.06 -3.10
N GLN A 271 10.63 -21.36 -4.04
CA GLN A 271 10.31 -21.91 -5.35
C GLN A 271 9.55 -23.24 -5.25
N ALA A 272 9.98 -24.14 -4.36
CA ALA A 272 9.32 -25.44 -4.21
C ALA A 272 7.85 -25.28 -3.79
N PHE A 273 7.55 -24.28 -2.97
CA PHE A 273 6.17 -23.96 -2.59
C PHE A 273 5.37 -23.36 -3.75
N ILE A 274 5.97 -22.47 -4.55
CA ILE A 274 5.29 -21.84 -5.70
C ILE A 274 4.98 -22.88 -6.79
N THR A 275 5.82 -23.90 -6.96
CA THR A 275 5.64 -24.95 -7.96
C THR A 275 4.78 -26.12 -7.50
N GLN A 276 4.32 -26.13 -6.23
CA GLN A 276 3.37 -27.15 -5.76
C GLN A 276 2.05 -26.94 -6.48
N THR A 277 1.70 -27.88 -7.35
CA THR A 277 0.36 -27.98 -7.92
C THR A 277 -0.60 -28.43 -6.83
N SER A 278 -1.72 -27.73 -6.70
CA SER A 278 -2.78 -27.95 -5.73
C SER A 278 -3.60 -29.20 -6.03
N ASP A 279 -2.94 -30.35 -6.20
CA ASP A 279 -3.62 -31.61 -5.97
C ASP A 279 -3.78 -31.77 -4.45
N VAL A 280 -4.92 -32.33 -4.04
CA VAL A 280 -5.20 -32.62 -2.63
C VAL A 280 -4.09 -33.55 -2.14
N ILE A 281 -3.15 -33.02 -1.37
CA ILE A 281 -2.04 -33.79 -0.83
C ILE A 281 -2.66 -34.83 0.13
N PRO A 282 -2.57 -36.14 -0.16
CA PRO A 282 -3.31 -37.18 0.57
C PRO A 282 -2.75 -37.46 1.98
N TYR A 283 -1.80 -36.64 2.43
CA TYR A 283 -1.17 -36.73 3.74
C TYR A 283 -1.02 -35.33 4.36
N ASN A 284 -1.15 -35.26 5.69
CA ASN A 284 -0.95 -34.03 6.46
C ASN A 284 0.45 -33.47 6.17
N THR A 285 0.49 -32.40 5.38
CA THR A 285 1.72 -31.68 5.09
C THR A 285 1.92 -30.66 6.20
N PRO A 286 3.03 -30.70 6.96
CA PRO A 286 3.31 -29.72 8.03
C PRO A 286 3.42 -28.27 7.51
N VAL A 287 3.46 -28.09 6.19
CA VAL A 287 3.48 -26.82 5.46
C VAL A 287 2.09 -26.15 5.41
N LEU A 288 0.98 -26.90 5.47
CA LEU A 288 -0.39 -26.38 5.37
C LEU A 288 -1.10 -26.29 6.73
N THR A 289 -0.52 -26.86 7.79
CA THR A 289 -1.09 -26.82 9.15
C THR A 289 -1.03 -25.43 9.80
N PHE A 290 -0.28 -24.47 9.23
CA PHE A 290 -0.25 -23.08 9.71
C PHE A 290 -1.27 -22.16 9.01
N SER A 291 -2.07 -22.68 8.08
CA SER A 291 -3.07 -21.91 7.32
C SER A 291 -4.54 -22.16 7.71
N HIS A 292 -4.80 -22.72 8.89
CA HIS A 292 -6.15 -22.79 9.48
C HIS A 292 -6.24 -22.01 10.80
#